data_AF-A0AAW4YCZ7-F1
#
_entry.id   AF-A0AAW4YCZ7-F1
#
_cell.length_a   1.000
_cell.length_b   1.000
_cell.length_c   1.000
_cell.angle_alpha   90.00
_cell.angle_beta   90.00
_cell.angle_gamma   90.00
#
_symmetry.space_group_name_H-M   'P 1'
#
loop_
_entity.id
_entity.type
_entity.pdbx_description
1 polymer ?
#
loop_
_entity_poly.entity_id
_entity_poly.type
_entity_poly.pdbx_seq_one_letter_code
_entity_poly.pdbx_strand_id
1 'polypeptide(L)'
;MMSKYMTELPCETCHGQRLSREALSVYVGGLNIGEVVEYSISQALNYYKNINLSEQDQAIANQILKEIISRLTFLNNVGLEYLTLNRASGTLSGGEAQRIRLATQIGSRLTGVLY
;
A
#
# COMPACT_ATOMS: atom_id res chain seq x y z
N MET A 1 -30.25 -2.26 -11.93
CA MET A 1 -30.99 -0.97 -11.94
C MET A 1 -31.19 -0.40 -10.53
N MET A 2 -31.19 -1.21 -9.47
CA MET A 2 -31.27 -0.74 -8.06
C MET A 2 -30.00 -0.05 -7.53
N SER A 3 -28.81 -0.39 -8.05
CA SER A 3 -27.54 0.21 -7.62
C SER A 3 -27.46 1.73 -7.78
N LYS A 4 -28.29 2.34 -8.66
CA LYS A 4 -28.36 3.80 -8.84
C LYS A 4 -28.96 4.54 -7.63
N TYR A 5 -29.62 3.82 -6.72
CA TYR A 5 -30.29 4.37 -5.54
C TYR A 5 -29.64 3.91 -4.22
N MET A 6 -28.48 3.24 -4.30
CA MET A 6 -27.74 2.74 -3.14
C MET A 6 -26.39 3.46 -3.06
N THR A 7 -25.95 3.76 -1.84
CA THR A 7 -24.65 4.37 -1.58
C THR A 7 -23.77 3.38 -0.83
N GLU A 8 -22.50 3.30 -1.22
CA GLU A 8 -21.52 2.53 -0.49
C GLU A 8 -21.16 3.27 0.80
N LEU A 9 -21.31 2.57 1.93
CA LEU A 9 -20.93 3.05 3.25
C LEU A 9 -19.80 2.17 3.81
N PRO A 10 -18.91 2.72 4.64
CA PRO A 10 -17.93 1.90 5.33
C PRO A 10 -18.63 0.84 6.19
N CYS A 11 -18.12 -0.38 6.15
CA CYS A 11 -18.66 -1.48 6.94
C CYS A 11 -18.57 -1.16 8.44
N GLU A 12 -19.66 -1.33 9.18
CA GLU A 12 -19.69 -1.04 10.63
C GLU A 12 -18.80 -1.98 11.46
N THR A 13 -18.44 -3.15 10.94
CA THR A 13 -17.63 -4.15 11.68
C THR A 13 -16.13 -3.94 11.54
N CYS A 14 -15.66 -3.60 10.33
CA CYS A 14 -14.22 -3.42 10.05
C CYS A 14 -13.87 -1.96 9.72
N HIS A 15 -14.85 -1.05 9.80
CA HIS A 15 -14.71 0.38 9.52
C HIS A 15 -14.05 0.70 8.18
N GLY A 16 -14.22 -0.18 7.18
CA GLY A 16 -13.62 -0.02 5.85
C GLY A 16 -12.22 -0.63 5.69
N GLN A 17 -11.63 -1.22 6.73
CA GLN A 17 -10.29 -1.82 6.69
C GLN A 17 -10.24 -3.22 6.05
N ARG A 18 -11.41 -3.86 5.84
CA ARG A 18 -11.59 -5.12 5.09
C ARG A 18 -10.84 -6.33 5.67
N LEU A 19 -10.45 -6.24 6.94
CA LEU A 19 -9.73 -7.28 7.68
C LEU A 19 -10.50 -7.69 8.92
N SER A 20 -10.23 -8.91 9.41
CA SER A 20 -10.79 -9.40 10.67
C SER A 20 -10.12 -8.69 11.86
N ARG A 21 -10.76 -8.75 13.04
CA ARG A 21 -10.21 -8.12 14.26
C ARG A 21 -8.88 -8.73 14.65
N GLU A 22 -8.70 -10.03 14.44
CA GLU A 22 -7.46 -10.76 14.72
C GLU A 22 -6.32 -10.25 13.85
N ALA A 23 -6.59 -10.03 12.54
CA ALA A 23 -5.58 -9.48 11.63
C ALA A 23 -5.21 -8.02 11.98
N LEU A 24 -6.18 -7.22 12.43
CA LEU A 24 -5.96 -5.84 12.87
C LEU A 24 -5.30 -5.74 14.26
N SER A 25 -5.22 -6.84 15.00
CA SER A 25 -4.55 -6.91 16.31
C SER A 25 -3.03 -7.14 16.19
N VAL A 26 -2.51 -7.30 14.97
CA VAL A 26 -1.07 -7.47 14.71
C VAL A 26 -0.44 -6.12 14.41
N TYR A 27 0.56 -5.76 15.21
CA TYR A 27 1.29 -4.50 15.10
C TYR A 27 2.73 -4.74 14.66
N VAL A 28 3.21 -3.92 13.74
CA VAL A 28 4.61 -3.86 13.32
C VAL A 28 5.03 -2.42 13.49
N GLY A 29 6.10 -2.14 14.25
CA GLY A 29 6.56 -0.75 14.47
C GLY A 29 5.52 0.16 15.15
N GLY A 30 4.56 -0.41 15.88
CA GLY A 30 3.51 0.33 16.59
C GLY A 30 2.23 0.59 15.79
N LEU A 31 2.16 0.18 14.52
CA LEU A 31 0.96 0.32 13.68
C LEU A 31 0.49 -1.04 13.17
N ASN A 32 -0.82 -1.20 13.03
CA ASN A 32 -1.40 -2.35 12.34
C ASN A 32 -1.45 -2.12 10.82
N ILE A 33 -1.73 -3.18 10.06
CA ILE A 33 -1.76 -3.11 8.60
C ILE A 33 -2.85 -2.18 8.05
N GLY A 34 -3.98 -2.04 8.73
CA GLY A 34 -5.07 -1.14 8.34
C GLY A 34 -4.64 0.34 8.40
N GLU A 35 -3.90 0.70 9.45
CA GLU A 35 -3.38 2.06 9.64
C GLU A 35 -2.29 2.39 8.60
N VAL A 36 -1.40 1.45 8.31
CA VAL A 36 -0.31 1.69 7.35
C VAL A 36 -0.83 1.86 5.93
N VAL A 37 -1.90 1.17 5.53
CA VAL A 37 -2.46 1.33 4.16
C VAL A 37 -3.25 2.62 3.97
N GLU A 38 -3.62 3.30 5.05
CA GLU A 38 -4.26 4.62 5.01
C GLU A 38 -3.25 5.75 4.78
N TYR A 39 -1.96 5.52 5.05
CA TYR A 39 -0.91 6.48 4.73
C TYR A 39 -0.80 6.72 3.22
N SER A 40 -0.48 7.97 2.87
CA SER A 40 0.00 8.28 1.53
C SER A 40 1.28 7.52 1.24
N ILE A 41 1.61 7.30 -0.03
CA ILE A 41 2.85 6.63 -0.43
C ILE A 41 4.08 7.34 0.15
N SER A 42 4.09 8.68 0.21
CA SER A 42 5.18 9.43 0.87
C SER A 42 5.27 9.14 2.38
N GLN A 43 4.14 9.12 3.09
CA GLN A 43 4.08 8.81 4.51
C GLN A 43 4.52 7.36 4.78
N ALA A 44 4.00 6.40 4.01
CA ALA A 44 4.38 4.99 4.10
C ALA A 44 5.88 4.79 3.83
N LEU A 45 6.44 5.48 2.83
CA LEU A 45 7.87 5.40 2.52
C LEU A 45 8.72 5.91 3.69
N ASN A 46 8.33 7.03 4.30
CA ASN A 46 9.00 7.57 5.47
C ASN A 46 8.85 6.64 6.69
N TYR A 47 7.69 6.03 6.86
CA TYR A 47 7.44 5.06 7.91
C TYR A 47 8.39 3.86 7.81
N TYR A 48 8.44 3.18 6.66
CA TYR A 48 9.29 1.99 6.49
C TYR A 48 10.80 2.31 6.49
N LYS A 49 11.21 3.53 6.12
CA LYS A 49 12.62 3.95 6.23
C LYS A 49 13.07 4.17 7.67
N ASN A 50 12.15 4.56 8.55
CA ASN A 50 12.45 4.93 9.93
C ASN A 50 11.86 3.96 10.95
N ILE A 51 11.35 2.81 10.50
CA ILE A 51 10.76 1.82 11.39
C ILE A 51 11.85 1.25 12.31
N ASN A 52 11.56 1.23 13.61
CA ASN A 52 12.47 0.68 14.60
C ASN A 52 12.01 -0.73 14.97
N LEU A 53 12.84 -1.73 14.67
CA LEU A 53 12.60 -3.14 14.94
C LEU A 53 13.72 -3.69 15.83
N SER A 54 13.47 -4.82 16.50
CA SER A 54 14.53 -5.54 17.21
C SER A 54 15.59 -6.03 16.22
N GLU A 55 16.83 -6.30 16.68
CA GLU A 55 17.89 -6.79 15.79
C GLU A 55 17.50 -8.10 15.07
N GLN A 56 16.77 -8.97 15.75
CA GLN A 56 16.29 -10.24 15.19
C GLN A 56 15.23 -10.01 14.10
N ASP A 57 14.22 -9.20 14.40
CA ASP A 57 13.17 -8.87 13.44
C ASP A 57 13.72 -8.12 12.24
N GLN A 58 14.67 -7.20 12.48
CA GLN A 58 15.34 -6.44 11.42
C GLN A 58 16.12 -7.38 10.50
N ALA A 59 16.83 -8.39 11.03
CA ALA A 59 17.56 -9.36 10.23
C ALA A 59 16.63 -10.17 9.32
N ILE A 60 15.48 -10.60 9.84
CA ILE A 60 14.47 -11.38 9.10
C ILE A 60 13.75 -10.51 8.06
N ALA A 61 13.36 -9.29 8.45
CA ALA A 61 12.55 -8.39 7.62
C ALA A 61 13.38 -7.59 6.61
N ASN A 62 14.72 -7.55 6.70
CA ASN A 62 15.58 -6.69 5.89
C ASN A 62 15.28 -6.79 4.38
N GLN A 63 15.13 -8.01 3.85
CA GLN A 63 14.87 -8.20 2.43
C GLN A 63 13.48 -7.73 2.02
N ILE A 64 12.48 -7.94 2.88
CA ILE A 64 11.09 -7.50 2.68
C ILE A 64 11.01 -5.97 2.74
N LEU A 65 11.63 -5.35 3.74
CA LEU A 65 11.68 -3.89 3.90
C LEU A 65 12.37 -3.23 2.70
N LYS A 66 13.48 -3.80 2.21
CA LYS A 66 14.14 -3.30 0.98
C LYS A 66 13.20 -3.32 -0.23
N GLU A 67 12.43 -4.38 -0.42
CA GLU A 67 11.49 -4.50 -1.53
C GLU A 67 10.32 -3.50 -1.39
N ILE A 68 9.76 -3.34 -0.19
CA ILE A 68 8.70 -2.38 0.10
C ILE A 68 9.19 -0.94 -0.17
N ILE A 69 10.34 -0.56 0.38
CA ILE A 69 10.92 0.77 0.20
C ILE A 69 11.20 1.04 -1.28
N SER A 70 11.71 0.05 -2.02
CA SER A 70 11.95 0.13 -3.46
C SER A 70 10.66 0.44 -4.23
N ARG A 71 9.60 -0.34 -4.01
CA ARG A 71 8.30 -0.15 -4.68
C ARG A 71 7.66 1.20 -4.36
N LEU A 72 7.67 1.60 -3.10
CA LEU A 72 7.17 2.91 -2.67
C LEU A 72 7.98 4.04 -3.29
N THR A 73 9.30 3.88 -3.41
CA THR A 73 10.17 4.84 -4.08
C THR A 73 9.83 4.96 -5.57
N PHE A 74 9.55 3.86 -6.28
CA PHE A 74 9.12 3.94 -7.68
C PHE A 74 7.81 4.69 -7.84
N LEU A 75 6.81 4.43 -6.99
CA LEU A 75 5.54 5.16 -7.00
C LEU A 75 5.74 6.65 -6.71
N ASN A 76 6.61 6.99 -5.77
CA ASN A 76 6.99 8.37 -5.49
C ASN A 76 7.69 9.05 -6.68
N ASN A 77 8.60 8.34 -7.37
CA ASN A 77 9.33 8.88 -8.52
C ASN A 77 8.44 9.16 -9.73
N VAL A 78 7.32 8.44 -9.88
CA VAL A 78 6.33 8.69 -10.93
C VAL A 78 5.22 9.66 -10.51
N GLY A 79 5.38 10.39 -9.40
CA GLY A 79 4.43 11.44 -9.01
C GLY A 79 3.09 10.89 -8.50
N LEU A 80 3.12 9.82 -7.69
CA LEU A 80 1.94 9.22 -7.05
C LEU A 80 2.01 9.28 -5.52
N GLU A 81 2.90 10.08 -4.96
CA GLU A 81 3.21 10.16 -3.54
C GLU A 81 2.04 10.57 -2.63
N TYR A 82 1.02 11.22 -3.20
CA TYR A 82 -0.19 11.67 -2.52
C TYR A 82 -1.28 10.60 -2.41
N LEU A 83 -1.17 9.49 -3.17
CA LEU A 83 -2.15 8.41 -3.12
C LEU A 83 -1.93 7.55 -1.88
N THR A 84 -3.03 7.07 -1.29
CA THR A 84 -3.00 6.07 -0.24
C THR A 84 -2.91 4.66 -0.82
N LEU A 85 -2.35 3.71 -0.07
CA LEU A 85 -2.26 2.31 -0.52
C LEU A 85 -3.65 1.63 -0.57
N ASN A 86 -4.61 2.09 0.24
CA ASN A 86 -5.97 1.54 0.26
C ASN A 86 -6.89 2.08 -0.86
N ARG A 87 -6.44 3.05 -1.66
CA ARG A 87 -7.31 3.72 -2.64
C ARG A 87 -7.84 2.71 -3.66
N ALA A 88 -9.17 2.71 -3.83
CA ALA A 88 -9.82 1.82 -4.78
C ALA A 88 -9.35 2.08 -6.21
N SER A 89 -8.88 1.04 -6.90
CA SER A 89 -8.32 1.13 -8.26
C SER A 89 -9.29 1.73 -9.29
N GLY A 90 -10.60 1.51 -9.11
CA GLY A 90 -11.65 2.08 -9.96
C GLY A 90 -11.82 3.60 -9.85
N THR A 91 -11.21 4.24 -8.85
CA THR A 91 -11.26 5.70 -8.63
C THR A 91 -10.02 6.43 -9.15
N LEU A 92 -9.11 5.70 -9.79
CA LEU A 92 -7.90 6.26 -10.38
C LEU A 92 -8.22 6.85 -11.76
N SER A 93 -7.64 7.99 -12.05
CA SER A 93 -7.58 8.54 -13.40
C SER A 93 -6.75 7.63 -14.32
N GLY A 94 -6.97 7.75 -15.63
CA GLY A 94 -6.17 7.01 -16.61
C GLY A 94 -4.67 7.30 -16.50
N GLY A 95 -4.29 8.55 -16.20
CA GLY A 95 -2.90 8.93 -15.98
C GLY A 95 -2.29 8.30 -14.73
N GLU A 96 -3.03 8.22 -13.62
CA GLU A 96 -2.56 7.53 -12.41
C GLU A 96 -2.38 6.03 -12.66
N ALA A 97 -3.36 5.37 -13.28
CA ALA A 97 -3.28 3.96 -13.61
C ALA A 97 -2.08 3.65 -14.52
N GLN A 98 -1.80 4.50 -15.51
CA GLN A 98 -0.64 4.35 -16.38
C GLN A 98 0.68 4.49 -15.61
N ARG A 99 0.79 5.46 -14.69
CA ARG A 99 2.00 5.65 -13.88
C ARG A 99 2.21 4.52 -12.88
N ILE A 100 1.15 3.96 -12.31
CA ILE A 100 1.23 2.74 -11.47
C ILE A 100 1.77 1.57 -12.29
N ARG A 101 1.27 1.38 -13.52
CA ARG A 101 1.75 0.33 -14.42
C ARG A 101 3.24 0.51 -14.75
N LEU A 102 3.65 1.73 -15.05
CA LEU A 102 5.06 2.06 -15.30
C LEU A 102 5.95 1.75 -14.09
N ALA A 103 5.56 2.20 -12.89
CA ALA A 103 6.28 1.92 -11.66
C ALA A 103 6.40 0.41 -11.38
N THR A 104 5.32 -0.34 -11.65
CA THR A 104 5.29 -1.81 -11.51
C THR A 104 6.25 -2.49 -12.47
N GLN A 105 6.31 -2.04 -13.73
CA GLN A 105 7.21 -2.59 -14.75
C GLN A 105 8.69 -2.34 -14.43
N ILE A 106 9.02 -1.16 -13.89
CA ILE A 106 10.37 -0.84 -13.43
C ILE A 106 10.74 -1.73 -12.25
N GLY A 107 9.80 -1.95 -11.31
CA GLY A 107 10.01 -2.80 -10.13
C GLY A 107 10.15 -4.29 -10.43
N SER A 108 9.47 -4.81 -11.47
CA SER A 108 9.51 -6.25 -11.80
C SER A 108 10.78 -6.69 -12.55
N ARG A 109 11.74 -5.79 -12.80
CA ARG A 109 12.95 -6.07 -13.61
C ARG A 109 12.62 -6.74 -14.95
N LEU A 110 11.50 -6.36 -15.57
CA LEU A 110 10.97 -6.94 -16.83
C LEU A 110 10.51 -8.40 -16.76
N THR A 111 10.48 -9.04 -15.59
CA THR A 111 9.83 -10.35 -15.43
C THR A 111 8.31 -10.19 -15.57
N GLY A 112 7.69 -10.98 -16.47
CA GLY A 112 6.25 -10.94 -16.75
C GLY A 112 5.81 -9.92 -17.82
N VAL A 113 6.74 -9.34 -18.60
CA VAL A 113 6.41 -8.35 -19.66
C VAL A 113 6.44 -8.95 -21.08
N LEU A 114 6.90 -10.20 -21.24
CA LEU A 114 7.14 -10.85 -22.55
C LEU A 114 6.38 -12.17 -22.78
N TYR A 115 5.35 -12.49 -22.01
CA TYR A 115 4.52 -13.68 -22.24
C TYR A 115 3.03 -13.31 -22.22
#